data_AF-A0A965AFT5-F1
#
_entry.id   AF-A0A965AFT5-F1
#
_cell.length_a   1.000
_cell.length_b   1.000
_cell.length_c   1.000
_cell.angle_alpha   90.00
_cell.angle_beta   90.00
_cell.angle_gamma   90.00
#
_symmetry.space_group_name_H-M   'P 1'
#
loop_
_entity.id
_entity.type
_entity.pdbx_description
1 polymer ?
#
loop_
_entity_poly.entity_id
_entity_poly.type
_entity_poly.pdbx_seq_one_letter_code
_entity_poly.pdbx_strand_id
1 'polypeptide(L)'
;MAEKKSGFEALAKSAISTQEQLMPVKTRNHSFFIGLPKEVSLQENRISLTPDAVALLVNNGHDIWVESKAGLGSKFTDKQYSDAGAKIVYSAQEVYKAEVILKIEPPTLEEI
;
A
#
# COMPACT_ATOMS: atom_id res chain seq x y z
N MET A 1 62.35 -25.70 5.52
CA MET A 1 61.89 -24.41 4.99
C MET A 1 60.37 -24.51 4.88
N ALA A 2 59.61 -23.81 5.71
CA ALA A 2 58.15 -23.78 5.64
C ALA A 2 57.68 -22.40 6.09
N GLU A 3 56.99 -21.71 5.18
CA GLU A 3 56.50 -20.34 5.29
C GLU A 3 55.65 -20.12 6.56
N LYS A 4 56.16 -19.30 7.49
CA LYS A 4 55.31 -18.62 8.47
C LYS A 4 54.60 -17.49 7.75
N LYS A 5 53.41 -17.76 7.18
CA LYS A 5 52.55 -16.69 6.68
C LYS A 5 52.11 -15.83 7.87
N SER A 6 52.57 -14.59 7.79
CA SER A 6 52.55 -13.59 8.84
C SER A 6 51.11 -13.24 9.23
N GLY A 7 50.79 -13.30 10.52
CA GLY A 7 49.53 -12.78 11.06
C GLY A 7 49.28 -11.30 10.73
N PHE A 8 50.32 -10.59 10.28
CA PHE A 8 50.23 -9.23 9.75
C PHE A 8 49.46 -9.14 8.42
N GLU A 9 49.45 -10.19 7.59
CA GLU A 9 48.74 -10.22 6.31
C GLU A 9 47.21 -10.35 6.51
N ALA A 10 46.80 -11.10 7.56
CA ALA A 10 45.41 -11.19 7.98
C ALA A 10 44.91 -9.88 8.62
N LEU A 11 45.75 -9.23 9.43
CA LEU A 11 45.48 -7.90 10.00
C LEU A 11 45.41 -6.82 8.93
N ALA A 12 46.29 -6.84 7.92
CA ALA A 12 46.26 -5.89 6.80
C ALA A 12 44.99 -6.05 5.94
N LYS A 13 44.49 -7.28 5.78
CA LYS A 13 43.20 -7.54 5.12
C LYS A 13 42.00 -7.07 5.93
N SER A 14 42.05 -7.09 7.26
CA SER A 14 40.95 -6.66 8.13
C SER A 14 40.99 -5.17 8.51
N ALA A 15 42.15 -4.53 8.50
CA ALA A 15 42.33 -3.18 9.04
C ALA A 15 41.89 -2.04 8.10
N ILE A 16 41.62 -2.32 6.82
CA ILE A 16 41.31 -1.27 5.81
C ILE A 16 39.86 -1.40 5.28
N SER A 17 39.10 -2.41 5.72
CA SER A 17 37.72 -2.63 5.26
C SER A 17 36.73 -2.53 6.41
N THR A 18 35.94 -1.44 6.42
CA THR A 18 34.74 -1.32 7.24
C THR A 18 33.70 -2.31 6.73
N GLN A 19 33.28 -3.24 7.58
CA GLN A 19 32.17 -4.15 7.27
C GLN A 19 30.85 -3.42 7.48
N GLU A 20 29.97 -3.46 6.49
CA GLU A 20 28.60 -2.95 6.66
C GLU A 20 27.82 -3.88 7.61
N GLN A 21 27.37 -3.34 8.74
CA GLN A 21 26.47 -4.03 9.65
C GLN A 21 25.02 -3.67 9.29
N LEU A 22 24.22 -4.67 8.94
CA LEU A 22 22.77 -4.47 8.78
C LEU A 22 22.14 -4.25 10.16
N MET A 23 21.54 -3.07 10.37
CA MET A 23 20.74 -2.81 11.56
C MET A 23 19.39 -3.56 11.46
N PRO A 24 18.95 -4.27 12.51
CA PRO A 24 17.63 -4.86 12.52
C PRO A 24 16.57 -3.74 12.48
N VAL A 25 15.91 -3.61 11.34
CA VAL A 25 14.76 -2.72 11.19
C VAL A 25 13.56 -3.41 11.84
N LYS A 26 12.91 -2.74 12.80
CA LYS A 26 11.60 -3.19 13.29
C LYS A 26 10.60 -3.03 12.16
N THR A 27 10.12 -4.12 11.58
CA THR A 27 8.93 -4.12 10.75
C THR A 27 7.75 -3.71 11.62
N ARG A 28 7.18 -2.54 11.36
CA ARG A 28 5.92 -2.14 11.97
C ARG A 28 4.82 -2.61 11.01
N ASN A 29 3.99 -3.56 11.44
CA ASN A 29 2.77 -3.87 10.73
C ASN A 29 1.75 -2.77 11.05
N HIS A 30 1.78 -1.71 10.25
CA HIS A 30 0.74 -0.69 10.29
C HIS A 30 -0.42 -1.16 9.42
N SER A 31 -1.55 -1.46 10.07
CA SER A 31 -2.84 -1.52 9.38
C SER A 31 -3.28 -0.08 9.10
N PHE A 32 -3.78 0.15 7.89
CA PHE A 32 -4.29 1.46 7.47
C PHE A 32 -5.75 1.27 7.08
N PHE A 33 -6.56 2.26 7.42
CA PHE A 33 -7.90 2.36 6.88
C PHE A 33 -7.89 3.21 5.61
N ILE A 34 -8.17 2.57 4.47
CA ILE A 34 -8.12 3.16 3.12
C ILE A 34 -9.53 3.26 2.53
N GLY A 35 -9.89 4.45 2.05
CA GLY A 35 -11.16 4.76 1.42
C GLY A 35 -11.05 4.96 -0.09
N LEU A 36 -11.97 4.34 -0.84
CA LEU A 36 -12.13 4.46 -2.29
C LEU A 36 -13.51 5.06 -2.60
N PRO A 37 -13.63 6.40 -2.66
CA PRO A 37 -14.90 7.05 -2.95
C PRO A 37 -15.23 6.96 -4.45
N LYS A 38 -16.50 7.13 -4.79
CA LYS A 38 -16.93 7.22 -6.18
C LYS A 38 -16.52 8.57 -6.76
N GLU A 39 -16.08 8.57 -8.02
CA GLU A 39 -15.80 9.82 -8.72
C GLU A 39 -17.09 10.53 -9.16
N VAL A 40 -17.10 11.85 -8.98
CA VAL A 40 -18.26 12.72 -9.27
C VAL A 40 -18.15 13.36 -10.65
N SER A 41 -16.93 13.44 -11.19
CA SER A 41 -16.66 14.14 -12.43
C SER A 41 -17.24 13.43 -13.65
N LEU A 42 -17.95 14.19 -14.49
CA LEU A 42 -18.79 13.69 -15.58
C LEU A 42 -18.06 12.82 -16.63
N GLN A 43 -16.75 13.01 -16.81
CA GLN A 43 -15.94 12.25 -17.78
C GLN A 43 -14.96 11.27 -17.13
N GLU A 44 -14.93 11.19 -15.80
CA GLU A 44 -14.05 10.27 -15.10
C GLU A 44 -14.76 8.93 -14.85
N ASN A 45 -14.16 7.86 -15.38
CA ASN A 45 -14.69 6.50 -15.29
C ASN A 45 -13.70 5.56 -14.59
N ARG A 46 -12.49 6.03 -14.30
CA ARG A 46 -11.44 5.26 -13.63
C ARG A 46 -11.71 5.16 -12.14
N ILE A 47 -11.06 4.18 -11.53
CA ILE A 47 -11.01 4.00 -10.08
C ILE A 47 -9.56 3.76 -9.66
N SER A 48 -9.20 4.24 -8.47
CA SER A 48 -7.83 4.27 -7.97
C SER A 48 -7.22 2.87 -7.75
N LEU A 49 -8.03 1.89 -7.38
CA LEU A 49 -7.60 0.51 -7.15
C LEU A 49 -8.51 -0.48 -7.85
N THR A 50 -7.91 -1.50 -8.48
CA THR A 50 -8.64 -2.65 -9.02
C THR A 50 -8.97 -3.64 -7.90
N PRO A 51 -9.96 -4.54 -8.10
CA PRO A 51 -10.26 -5.60 -7.13
C PRO A 51 -9.03 -6.45 -6.75
N ASP A 52 -8.14 -6.73 -7.70
CA ASP A 52 -6.90 -7.47 -7.44
C ASP A 52 -5.95 -6.72 -6.50
N ALA A 53 -5.81 -5.40 -6.70
CA ALA A 53 -5.00 -4.56 -5.83
C ALA A 53 -5.61 -4.43 -4.42
N VAL A 54 -6.94 -4.39 -4.35
CA VAL A 54 -7.68 -4.43 -3.08
C VAL A 54 -7.41 -5.74 -2.34
N ALA A 55 -7.52 -6.89 -3.01
CA ALA A 55 -7.24 -8.19 -2.40
C ALA A 55 -5.81 -8.26 -1.85
N LEU A 56 -4.82 -7.72 -2.56
CA LEU A 56 -3.44 -7.65 -2.10
C LEU A 56 -3.30 -6.82 -0.81
N LEU A 57 -3.92 -5.64 -0.76
CA LEU A 57 -3.85 -4.75 0.40
C LEU A 57 -4.59 -5.33 1.61
N VAL A 58 -5.75 -5.95 1.40
CA VAL A 58 -6.50 -6.65 2.45
C VAL A 58 -5.68 -7.83 2.99
N ASN A 59 -5.03 -8.61 2.11
CA ASN A 59 -4.14 -9.70 2.52
C ASN A 59 -2.90 -9.21 3.31
N ASN A 60 -2.46 -7.98 3.08
CA ASN A 60 -1.41 -7.33 3.88
C ASN A 60 -1.92 -6.74 5.20
N GLY A 61 -3.21 -6.86 5.50
CA GLY A 61 -3.82 -6.44 6.75
C GLY A 61 -4.35 -5.01 6.78
N HIS A 62 -4.60 -4.40 5.61
CA HIS A 62 -5.23 -3.08 5.51
C HIS A 62 -6.75 -3.20 5.38
N ASP A 63 -7.48 -2.26 6.00
CA ASP A 63 -8.93 -2.18 5.89
C ASP A 63 -9.28 -1.31 4.69
N ILE A 64 -10.02 -1.86 3.72
CA ILE A 64 -10.43 -1.13 2.51
C ILE A 64 -11.94 -0.97 2.48
N TRP A 65 -12.40 0.28 2.39
CA TRP A 65 -13.81 0.60 2.19
C TRP A 65 -14.01 1.26 0.83
N VAL A 66 -15.00 0.77 0.09
CA VAL A 66 -15.31 1.20 -1.28
C VAL A 66 -16.74 1.73 -1.31
N GLU A 67 -16.94 2.89 -1.90
CA GLU A 67 -18.30 3.39 -2.15
C GLU A 67 -19.02 2.51 -3.17
N SER A 68 -20.28 2.19 -2.91
CA SER A 68 -21.12 1.45 -3.83
C SER A 68 -21.13 2.14 -5.19
N LYS A 69 -20.96 1.35 -6.25
CA LYS A 69 -20.92 1.78 -7.64
C LYS A 69 -19.69 2.63 -8.04
N ALA A 70 -18.67 2.77 -7.18
CA ALA A 70 -17.45 3.50 -7.54
C ALA A 70 -16.73 2.87 -8.75
N GLY A 71 -16.67 1.54 -8.82
CA GLY A 71 -15.97 0.83 -9.89
C GLY A 71 -16.74 0.64 -11.20
N LEU A 72 -18.02 1.03 -11.27
CA LEU A 72 -18.86 0.70 -12.44
C LEU A 72 -18.33 1.31 -13.73
N GLY A 73 -17.80 2.54 -13.69
CA GLY A 73 -17.18 3.19 -14.86
C GLY A 73 -15.99 2.39 -15.41
N SER A 74 -15.29 1.66 -14.54
CA SER A 74 -14.16 0.79 -14.87
C SER A 74 -14.55 -0.68 -15.08
N LYS A 75 -15.86 -0.98 -15.17
CA LYS A 75 -16.41 -2.34 -15.33
C LYS A 75 -16.15 -3.28 -14.14
N PHE A 76 -15.88 -2.73 -12.96
CA PHE A 76 -15.79 -3.49 -11.72
C PHE A 76 -17.09 -3.34 -10.92
N THR A 77 -17.66 -4.47 -10.52
CA THR A 77 -18.90 -4.50 -9.74
C THR A 77 -18.60 -4.48 -8.24
N ASP A 78 -19.54 -3.98 -7.44
CA ASP A 78 -19.44 -3.99 -5.97
C ASP A 78 -19.18 -5.40 -5.42
N LYS A 79 -19.75 -6.42 -6.08
CA LYS A 79 -19.51 -7.83 -5.74
C LYS A 79 -18.03 -8.21 -5.92
N GLN A 80 -17.35 -7.74 -6.97
CA GLN A 80 -15.92 -8.03 -7.16
C GLN A 80 -15.08 -7.42 -6.03
N TYR A 81 -15.40 -6.21 -5.58
CA TYR A 81 -14.72 -5.59 -4.43
C TYR A 81 -15.04 -6.31 -3.12
N SER A 82 -16.29 -6.69 -2.90
CA SER A 82 -16.69 -7.48 -1.73
C SER A 82 -16.02 -8.84 -1.69
N ASP A 83 -15.93 -9.53 -2.84
CA ASP A 83 -15.25 -10.82 -2.98
C ASP A 83 -13.73 -10.68 -2.76
N ALA A 84 -13.15 -9.52 -3.08
CA ALA A 84 -11.75 -9.17 -2.79
C ALA A 84 -11.49 -8.78 -1.31
N GLY A 85 -12.53 -8.73 -0.48
CA GLY A 85 -12.42 -8.44 0.96
C GLY A 85 -12.58 -6.96 1.34
N ALA A 86 -12.93 -6.08 0.39
CA ALA A 86 -13.31 -4.71 0.74
C ALA A 86 -14.72 -4.65 1.31
N LYS A 87 -14.94 -3.67 2.19
CA LYS A 87 -16.27 -3.34 2.70
C LYS A 87 -16.96 -2.36 1.75
N ILE A 88 -18.13 -2.73 1.25
CA ILE A 88 -18.95 -1.82 0.45
C ILE A 88 -19.77 -0.92 1.37
N VAL A 89 -19.67 0.39 1.16
CA VAL A 89 -20.43 1.40 1.90
C VAL A 89 -21.30 2.21 0.96
N TYR A 90 -22.45 2.69 1.44
CA TYR A 90 -23.45 3.36 0.61
C TYR A 90 -23.44 4.89 0.76
N SER A 91 -22.65 5.40 1.71
CA SER A 91 -22.50 6.84 1.94
C SER A 91 -21.06 7.24 1.67
N ALA A 92 -20.87 8.23 0.80
CA ALA A 92 -19.56 8.84 0.57
C ALA A 92 -18.94 9.29 1.89
N GLN A 93 -19.72 9.91 2.79
CA GLN A 93 -19.26 10.38 4.10
C GLN A 93 -18.62 9.29 4.97
N GLU A 94 -18.97 8.02 4.78
CA GLU A 94 -18.34 6.91 5.50
C GLU A 94 -16.95 6.58 4.94
N VAL A 95 -16.78 6.68 3.61
CA VAL A 95 -15.49 6.48 2.95
C VAL A 95 -14.50 7.59 3.31
N TYR A 96 -14.97 8.84 3.37
CA TYR A 96 -14.12 9.99 3.70
C TYR A 96 -13.65 10.03 5.16
N LYS A 97 -14.14 9.14 6.03
CA LYS A 97 -13.59 8.93 7.37
C LYS A 97 -12.29 8.11 7.39
N ALA A 98 -11.85 7.62 6.23
CA ALA A 98 -10.61 6.88 6.10
C ALA A 98 -9.38 7.71 6.46
N GLU A 99 -8.35 7.04 6.98
CA GLU A 99 -7.05 7.66 7.24
C GLU A 99 -6.35 8.06 5.94
N VAL A 100 -6.57 7.25 4.89
CA VAL A 100 -6.05 7.48 3.54
C VAL A 100 -7.20 7.40 2.55
N ILE A 101 -7.35 8.42 1.72
CA ILE A 101 -8.34 8.45 0.64
C ILE A 101 -7.61 8.37 -0.69
N LEU A 102 -8.02 7.45 -1.56
CA LEU A 102 -7.45 7.28 -2.89
C LEU A 102 -8.46 7.73 -3.95
N LYS A 103 -8.22 8.90 -4.54
CA LYS A 103 -8.99 9.45 -5.68
C LYS A 103 -8.09 9.69 -6.88
N ILE A 104 -8.71 9.74 -8.05
CA ILE A 104 -8.06 10.10 -9.32
C ILE A 104 -8.06 11.62 -9.49
N GLU A 105 -9.24 12.23 -9.34
CA GLU A 105 -9.40 13.67 -9.43
C GLU A 105 -9.34 14.31 -8.04
N PRO A 106 -8.93 15.60 -7.98
CA PRO A 106 -8.90 16.31 -6.71
C PRO A 106 -10.30 16.38 -6.10
N PRO A 107 -10.42 16.30 -4.76
CA PRO A 107 -11.70 16.43 -4.09
C PRO A 107 -12.30 17.82 -4.31
N THR A 108 -13.60 17.86 -4.53
CA THR A 108 -14.41 19.08 -4.63
C THR A 108 -14.76 19.61 -3.24
N LEU A 109 -15.22 20.86 -3.17
CA LEU A 109 -15.66 21.48 -1.91
C LEU A 109 -16.89 20.81 -1.29
N GLU A 110 -17.68 20.07 -2.07
CA GLU A 110 -18.86 19.36 -1.58
C GLU A 110 -18.51 17.99 -0.98
N GLU A 111 -17.31 17.48 -1.27
CA GLU A 111 -16.80 16.19 -0.79
C GLU A 111 -15.96 16.32 0.50
N ILE A 112 -15.56 17.56 0.88
CA ILE A 112 -14.74 17.88 2.07
C ILE A 112 -15.62 18.50 3.16
#